data_AF-A0A822DRZ7-F1
#
_entry.id   AF-A0A822DRZ7-F1
#
_cell.length_a   1.000
_cell.length_b   1.000
_cell.length_c   1.000
_cell.angle_alpha   90.00
_cell.angle_beta   90.00
_cell.angle_gamma   90.00
#
_symmetry.space_group_name_H-M   'P 1'
#
loop_
_entity.id
_entity.type
_entity.pdbx_description
1 polymer ?
#
loop_
_entity_poly.entity_id
_entity_poly.type
_entity_poly.pdbx_seq_one_letter_code
_entity_poly.pdbx_strand_id
1 'polypeptide(L)' 'MFLGCATTGPVGTGKTESVKDLAKAMSLLCVVTNCGKGMNYQAIGKSLNGVCQTGAWNCFHEFNRIEASVT' A
#
# COMPACT_ATOMS: atom_id res chain seq x y z
N MET A 1 2.70 -18.47 -7.83
CA MET A 1 2.54 -17.10 -8.37
C MET A 1 3.10 -16.11 -7.35
N PHE A 2 3.73 -15.02 -7.80
CA PHE A 2 4.20 -13.91 -6.96
C PHE A 2 3.42 -12.65 -7.35
N LEU A 3 2.25 -12.46 -6.76
CA LEU A 3 1.32 -11.37 -7.09
C LEU A 3 0.96 -10.59 -5.82
N GLY A 4 0.64 -9.31 -5.97
CA GLY A 4 0.01 -8.51 -4.92
C GLY A 4 -1.50 -8.77 -4.84
N CYS A 5 -2.17 -8.05 -3.93
CA CYS A 5 -3.63 -8.11 -3.76
C CYS A 5 -4.21 -6.70 -3.79
N ALA A 6 -5.39 -6.55 -4.39
CA ALA A 6 -6.15 -5.30 -4.39
C ALA A 6 -7.53 -5.54 -3.74
N THR A 7 -7.70 -5.09 -2.50
CA THR A 7 -8.97 -5.18 -1.79
C THR A 7 -9.86 -3.98 -2.14
N THR A 8 -11.07 -4.25 -2.64
CA THR A 8 -12.02 -3.22 -3.07
C THR A 8 -13.31 -3.32 -2.25
N GLY A 9 -13.92 -2.18 -1.93
CA GLY A 9 -15.16 -2.11 -1.16
C GLY A 9 -15.43 -0.71 -0.60
N PRO A 10 -16.61 -0.48 0.02
CA PRO A 10 -16.99 0.82 0.58
C PRO A 10 -16.01 1.36 1.64
N VAL A 11 -16.04 2.67 1.87
CA VAL A 11 -15.27 3.29 2.98
C VAL A 11 -15.77 2.73 4.31
N GLY A 12 -14.86 2.48 5.25
CA GLY A 12 -15.20 1.98 6.59
C GLY A 12 -15.37 0.46 6.70
N THR A 13 -15.19 -0.33 5.64
CA THR A 13 -15.29 -1.81 5.70
C THR A 13 -14.00 -2.52 6.14
N GLY A 14 -13.08 -1.81 6.79
CA GLY A 14 -11.89 -2.44 7.38
C GLY A 14 -10.83 -2.96 6.40
N LYS A 15 -10.77 -2.48 5.14
CA LYS A 15 -9.86 -3.02 4.11
C LYS A 15 -8.39 -2.91 4.50
N THR A 16 -7.99 -1.73 4.98
CA THR A 16 -6.60 -1.44 5.38
C THR A 16 -6.26 -2.17 6.66
N GLU A 17 -7.22 -2.21 7.58
CA GLU A 17 -7.16 -2.86 8.88
C GLU A 17 -6.97 -4.37 8.69
N SER A 18 -7.72 -4.99 7.78
CA SER A 18 -7.57 -6.42 7.45
C SER A 18 -6.17 -6.75 6.93
N VAL A 19 -5.59 -5.91 6.06
CA VAL A 19 -4.22 -6.11 5.54
C VAL A 19 -3.18 -5.95 6.65
N LYS A 20 -3.35 -4.95 7.53
CA LYS A 20 -2.47 -4.75 8.71
C LYS A 20 -2.54 -5.92 9.68
N ASP A 21 -3.74 -6.40 9.98
CA ASP A 21 -3.97 -7.49 10.93
C ASP A 21 -3.42 -8.81 10.37
N LEU A 22 -3.57 -9.06 9.07
CA LEU A 22 -2.95 -10.21 8.40
C LEU A 22 -1.42 -10.15 8.48
N ALA A 23 -0.82 -8.99 8.18
CA ALA A 23 0.64 -8.83 8.27
C ALA A 23 1.14 -9.02 9.71
N LYS A 24 0.42 -8.50 10.70
CA LYS A 24 0.71 -8.70 12.12
C LYS A 24 0.63 -10.19 12.49
N ALA A 25 -0.38 -10.91 12.04
CA ALA A 25 -0.50 -12.36 12.27
C ALA A 25 0.66 -13.15 11.64
N MET A 26 1.21 -12.66 10.52
CA MET A 26 2.38 -13.22 9.87
C MET A 26 3.73 -12.71 10.42
N SER A 27 3.72 -11.89 11.48
CA SER A 27 4.91 -11.24 12.04
C SER A 27 5.70 -10.39 11.01
N LEU A 28 4.99 -9.78 10.07
CA LEU A 28 5.56 -8.90 9.04
C LEU A 28 5.23 -7.44 9.34
N LEU A 29 6.20 -6.56 9.11
CA LEU A 29 5.96 -5.12 9.17
C LEU A 29 5.11 -4.69 7.97
N CYS A 30 3.92 -4.12 8.23
CA CYS A 30 3.09 -3.50 7.20
C CYS A 30 3.20 -1.98 7.29
N VAL A 31 3.87 -1.38 6.31
CA VAL A 31 3.90 0.07 6.12
C VAL A 31 2.61 0.48 5.43
N VAL A 32 1.88 1.43 6.01
CA VAL A 32 0.64 1.92 5.40
C VAL A 32 0.83 3.35 4.95
N THR A 33 0.73 3.55 3.65
CA THR A 33 0.93 4.83 2.99
C THR A 33 -0.43 5.40 2.60
N ASN A 34 -0.79 6.55 3.16
CA ASN A 34 -2.00 7.26 2.76
C ASN A 34 -1.77 7.96 1.41
N CYS A 35 -2.54 7.59 0.40
CA CYS A 35 -2.41 8.11 -0.95
C CYS A 35 -3.29 9.35 -1.12
N GLY A 36 -2.76 10.38 -1.79
CA GLY A 36 -3.50 11.60 -2.05
C GLY A 36 -2.89 12.41 -3.18
N LYS A 37 -3.47 13.59 -3.44
CA LYS A 37 -3.13 14.46 -4.59
C LYS A 37 -1.66 14.91 -4.64
N GLY A 38 -0.96 14.91 -3.51
CA GLY A 38 0.47 15.27 -3.46
C GLY A 38 1.43 14.11 -3.76
N MET A 39 0.92 12.89 -3.97
CA MET A 39 1.76 11.72 -4.16
C MET A 39 2.18 11.57 -5.62
N ASN A 40 3.49 11.65 -5.87
CA ASN A 40 4.07 11.51 -7.20
C ASN A 40 4.81 10.16 -7.35
N TYR A 41 5.19 9.82 -8.59
CA TYR A 41 5.88 8.56 -8.89
C TYR A 41 7.19 8.39 -8.11
N GLN A 42 7.90 9.49 -7.80
CA GLN A 42 9.16 9.44 -7.04
C GLN A 42 8.93 9.00 -5.58
N ALA A 43 7.86 9.49 -4.95
CA ALA A 43 7.50 9.10 -3.59
C ALA A 43 7.13 7.60 -3.52
N ILE A 44 6.34 7.13 -4.49
CA ILE A 44 5.98 5.71 -4.61
C ILE A 44 7.24 4.86 -4.86
N GLY A 45 8.10 5.28 -5.79
CA GLY A 45 9.35 4.58 -6.11
C GLY A 45 10.29 4.45 -4.91
N LYS A 46 10.42 5.51 -4.09
CA LYS A 46 11.19 5.45 -2.83
C LYS A 46 10.58 4.45 -1.84
N SER A 47 9.26 4.46 -1.70
CA SER A 47 8.54 3.53 -0.82
C SER A 47 8.75 2.08 -1.26
N LEU A 48 8.56 1.78 -2.55
CA LEU A 48 8.78 0.45 -3.13
C LEU A 48 10.24 -0.01 -2.97
N ASN A 49 11.21 0.88 -3.20
CA ASN A 49 12.62 0.56 -3.03
C ASN A 49 12.95 0.11 -1.59
N GLY A 50 12.42 0.82 -0.58
CA GLY A 50 12.60 0.43 0.82
C GLY A 50 11.94 -0.91 1.15
N VAL A 51 10.77 -1.17 0.60
CA VAL A 51 10.01 -2.42 0.83
C VAL A 51 10.75 -3.61 0.21
N CYS A 52 11.26 -3.47 -1.01
CA CYS A 52 12.03 -4.52 -1.68
C CYS A 52 13.32 -4.88 -0.92
N GLN A 53 13.98 -3.89 -0.30
CA GLN A 53 15.21 -4.14 0.47
C GLN A 53 14.94 -4.77 1.83
N THR A 54 13.80 -4.43 2.47
CA THR A 54 13.49 -4.88 3.84
C THR A 54 12.63 -6.15 3.89
N GLY A 55 11.98 -6.51 2.78
CA GLY A 55 11.00 -7.60 2.77
C GLY A 55 9.70 -7.28 3.53
N ALA A 56 9.47 -6.00 3.86
CA ALA A 56 8.24 -5.55 4.51
C ALA A 56 7.04 -5.67 3.55
N TRP A 57 5.84 -5.48 4.08
CA TRP A 57 4.64 -5.27 3.28
C TRP A 57 4.31 -3.79 3.19
N ASN A 58 3.72 -3.38 2.06
CA ASN A 58 3.24 -2.02 1.87
C ASN A 58 1.77 -2.04 1.47
N CYS A 59 0.94 -1.27 2.17
CA CYS A 59 -0.48 -1.11 1.89
C CYS A 59 -0.75 0.35 1.52
N PHE A 60 -1.14 0.58 0.26
CA PHE A 60 -1.51 1.90 -0.24
C PHE A 60 -2.99 2.18 0.06
N HIS A 61 -3.24 3.02 1.05
CA HIS A 61 -4.58 3.44 1.45
C HIS A 61 -5.12 4.51 0.48
N GLU A 62 -6.37 4.36 0.02
CA GLU A 62 -7.01 5.27 -0.94
C GLU A 62 -6.20 5.50 -2.23
N PHE A 63 -5.57 4.44 -2.75
CA PHE A 63 -4.73 4.48 -3.95
C PHE A 63 -5.40 5.15 -5.16
N ASN A 64 -6.73 5.04 -5.27
CA ASN A 64 -7.54 5.68 -6.31
C ASN A 64 -7.52 7.23 -6.27
N ARG A 65 -6.94 7.85 -5.24
CA ARG A 65 -6.78 9.32 -5.13
C ARG A 65 -5.52 9.86 -5.81
N ILE A 66 -4.65 8.99 -6.30
CA ILE A 66 -3.44 9.38 -7.03
C ILE A 66 -3.87 9.74 -8.46
N GLU A 67 -3.43 10.90 -8.94
CA GLU A 67 -3.65 11.28 -10.34
C GLU A 67 -2.83 10.36 -11.25
N ALA A 68 -3.48 9.78 -12.25
CA ALA A 68 -2.83 8.98 -13.26
C ALA A 68 -2.06 9.89 -14.23
N SER A 69 -0.96 10.49 -13.77
CA SER A 69 0.03 11.14 -14.62
C SER A 69 1.34 10.36 -14.52
N VAL A 70 1.43 9.31 -15.33
CA VAL A 70 2.69 8.62 -15.62
C VAL A 70 3.05 8.99 -17.04
N THR A 71 3.64 10.17 -17.21
CA THR A 71 4.21 10.64 -18.48
C THR A 71 5.67 10.22 -18.55
#